data_AF-A0A1H0X6M8-F1
#
_entry.id   AF-A0A1H0X6M8-F1
#
_cell.length_a   1.000
_cell.length_b   1.000
_cell.length_c   1.000
_cell.angle_alpha   90.00
_cell.angle_beta   90.00
_cell.angle_gamma   90.00
#
_symmetry.space_group_name_H-M   'P 1'
#
loop_
_entity.id
_entity.type
_entity.pdbx_description
1 polymer ?
#
loop_
_entity_poly.entity_id
_entity_poly.type
_entity_poly.pdbx_seq_one_letter_code
_entity_poly.pdbx_strand_id
1 'polypeptide(L)'
;MNTLITEADALREYPELQQLVHVRRAGWNFRVIEDDAHRLTGLAASMNRKQYTDALFIFDRTNVSAVRLLADEYGGGCVWKKSGAHLQEIVTDLLGLPEPGESGAPTLVTKSRLLWTP
;
A
#
# COMPACT_ATOMS: atom_id res chain seq x y z
N MET A 1 -29.23 5.65 6.61
CA MET A 1 -29.09 4.88 5.36
C MET A 1 -27.80 5.35 4.69
N ASN A 2 -26.78 4.51 4.56
CA ASN A 2 -25.62 4.84 3.73
C ASN A 2 -26.06 4.78 2.28
N THR A 3 -26.23 5.93 1.65
CA THR A 3 -26.50 6.02 0.21
C THR A 3 -25.30 5.43 -0.52
N LEU A 4 -25.53 4.42 -1.36
CA LEU A 4 -24.49 3.89 -2.23
C LEU A 4 -24.14 4.98 -3.25
N ILE A 5 -22.90 5.48 -3.23
CA ILE A 5 -22.37 6.38 -4.24
C ILE A 5 -21.67 5.56 -5.34
N THR A 6 -21.73 6.03 -6.58
CA THR A 6 -20.98 5.41 -7.68
C THR A 6 -19.51 5.82 -7.64
N GLU A 7 -18.64 5.11 -8.37
CA GLU A 7 -17.24 5.53 -8.56
C GLU A 7 -17.15 6.93 -9.19
N ALA A 8 -18.02 7.24 -10.16
CA ALA A 8 -18.06 8.55 -10.80
C ALA A 8 -18.46 9.66 -9.83
N ASP A 9 -19.40 9.38 -8.91
CA ASP A 9 -19.76 10.33 -7.85
C ASP A 9 -18.61 10.56 -6.88
N ALA A 10 -17.96 9.47 -6.45
CA ALA A 10 -16.82 9.53 -5.54
C ALA A 10 -15.65 10.32 -6.16
N LEU A 11 -15.34 10.11 -7.44
CA LEU A 11 -14.25 10.82 -8.13
C LEU A 11 -14.59 12.30 -8.41
N ARG A 12 -15.86 12.63 -8.59
CA ARG A 12 -16.31 14.01 -8.75
C ARG A 12 -16.15 14.81 -7.46
N GLU A 13 -16.40 14.19 -6.32
CA GLU A 13 -16.27 14.82 -4.99
C GLU A 13 -14.84 14.74 -4.42
N TYR A 14 -14.14 13.65 -4.71
CA TYR A 14 -12.78 13.36 -4.24
C TYR A 14 -11.88 12.90 -5.40
N PRO A 15 -11.40 13.82 -6.26
CA PRO A 15 -10.57 13.48 -7.42
C PRO A 15 -9.30 12.71 -7.07
N GLU A 16 -8.75 12.88 -5.88
CA GLU A 16 -7.59 12.15 -5.38
C GLU A 16 -7.79 10.62 -5.34
N LEU A 17 -9.04 10.16 -5.23
CA LEU A 17 -9.37 8.73 -5.24
C LEU A 17 -9.10 8.05 -6.59
N GLN A 18 -8.86 8.83 -7.65
CA GLN A 18 -8.44 8.32 -8.95
C GLN A 18 -7.21 7.40 -8.83
N GLN A 19 -6.31 7.70 -7.88
CA GLN A 19 -5.13 6.88 -7.62
C GLN A 19 -5.50 5.49 -7.12
N LEU A 20 -6.53 5.37 -6.27
CA LEU A 20 -7.00 4.06 -5.79
C LEU A 20 -7.65 3.24 -6.93
N VAL A 21 -8.33 3.91 -7.86
CA VAL A 21 -8.87 3.26 -9.05
C VAL A 21 -7.75 2.70 -9.92
N HIS A 22 -6.67 3.45 -10.14
CA HIS A 22 -5.50 2.98 -10.87
C HIS A 22 -4.83 1.78 -10.18
N VAL A 23 -4.61 1.89 -8.87
CA VAL A 23 -4.03 0.81 -8.05
C VAL A 23 -4.89 -0.45 -8.14
N ARG A 24 -6.22 -0.33 -7.99
CA ARG A 24 -7.15 -1.46 -8.14
C ARG A 24 -7.07 -2.09 -9.54
N ARG A 25 -7.04 -1.27 -10.60
CA ARG A 25 -6.92 -1.74 -11.99
C ARG A 25 -5.57 -2.42 -12.27
N ALA A 26 -4.52 -2.06 -11.54
CA ALA A 26 -3.22 -2.72 -11.61
C ALA A 26 -3.19 -4.10 -10.90
N GLY A 27 -4.33 -4.59 -10.40
CA GLY A 27 -4.46 -5.92 -9.79
C GLY A 27 -4.24 -5.96 -8.28
N TRP A 28 -4.25 -4.80 -7.62
CA TRP A 28 -4.13 -4.72 -6.17
C TRP A 28 -5.41 -5.18 -5.48
N ASN A 29 -5.25 -5.88 -4.37
CA ASN A 29 -6.33 -6.37 -3.54
C ASN A 29 -6.55 -5.43 -2.37
N PHE A 30 -7.76 -4.86 -2.26
CA PHE A 30 -8.14 -3.97 -1.16
C PHE A 30 -8.87 -4.74 -0.06
N ARG A 31 -8.62 -4.34 1.19
CA ARG A 31 -9.28 -4.83 2.40
C ARG A 31 -9.60 -3.65 3.30
N VAL A 32 -10.76 -3.68 3.93
CA VAL A 32 -11.11 -2.70 4.97
C VAL A 32 -10.35 -3.02 6.25
N ILE A 33 -9.96 -1.98 6.97
CA ILE A 33 -9.46 -2.07 8.34
C ILE A 33 -10.58 -1.55 9.23
N GLU A 34 -10.99 -2.37 10.20
CA GLU A 34 -12.04 -2.06 11.15
C GLU A 34 -11.46 -2.05 12.58
N ASP A 35 -12.05 -1.26 13.47
CA ASP A 35 -11.80 -1.39 14.91
C ASP A 35 -12.63 -2.53 15.54
N ASP A 36 -12.45 -2.77 16.85
CA ASP A 36 -13.19 -3.79 17.61
C ASP A 36 -14.71 -3.61 17.59
N ALA A 37 -15.20 -2.41 17.22
CA ALA A 37 -16.60 -2.08 17.09
C ALA A 37 -17.10 -2.13 15.63
N HIS A 38 -16.33 -2.73 14.72
CA HIS A 38 -16.63 -2.83 13.29
C HIS A 38 -16.78 -1.49 12.57
N ARG A 39 -16.13 -0.43 13.09
CA ARG A 39 -16.09 0.86 12.41
C ARG A 39 -14.91 0.90 11.45
N LEU A 40 -15.16 1.34 10.22
CA LEU A 40 -14.11 1.55 9.23
C LEU A 40 -13.08 2.56 9.75
N THR A 41 -11.84 2.12 9.94
CA THR A 41 -10.72 2.95 10.39
C THR A 41 -9.68 3.19 9.29
N GLY A 42 -9.72 2.41 8.21
CA GLY A 42 -8.86 2.62 7.06
C GLY A 42 -9.01 1.57 5.97
N LEU A 43 -8.14 1.64 4.98
CA LEU A 43 -8.03 0.68 3.89
C LEU A 43 -6.59 0.16 3.82
N ALA A 44 -6.45 -1.16 3.70
CA ALA A 44 -5.22 -1.79 3.30
C ALA A 44 -5.33 -2.23 1.84
N ALA A 45 -4.28 -2.10 1.06
CA ALA A 45 -4.17 -2.69 -0.26
C ALA A 45 -2.85 -3.42 -0.40
N SER A 46 -2.83 -4.54 -1.11
CA SER A 46 -1.58 -5.24 -1.42
C SER A 46 -1.54 -5.80 -2.84
N MET A 47 -0.33 -5.87 -3.37
CA MET A 47 0.00 -6.54 -4.62
C MET A 47 1.16 -7.49 -4.37
N ASN A 48 0.89 -8.78 -4.54
CA ASN A 48 1.90 -9.81 -4.43
C ASN A 48 2.54 -10.05 -5.80
N ARG A 49 3.86 -9.97 -5.85
CA ARG A 49 4.69 -10.43 -6.97
C ARG A 49 5.50 -11.64 -6.51
N LYS A 50 6.24 -12.27 -7.42
CA LYS A 50 7.08 -13.41 -7.09
C LYS A 50 8.14 -13.06 -6.04
N GLN A 51 8.83 -11.94 -6.22
CA GLN A 51 9.98 -11.57 -5.39
C GLN A 51 9.64 -10.66 -4.20
N TYR A 52 8.49 -10.00 -4.24
CA TYR A 52 8.12 -9.00 -3.25
C TYR A 52 6.61 -8.84 -3.12
N THR A 53 6.20 -8.19 -2.04
CA THR A 53 4.85 -7.71 -1.82
C THR A 53 4.90 -6.22 -1.59
N ASP A 54 4.11 -5.48 -2.35
CA ASP A 54 3.82 -4.08 -2.04
C ASP A 54 2.55 -3.99 -1.21
N ALA A 55 2.57 -3.12 -0.21
CA ALA A 55 1.42 -2.84 0.64
C ALA A 55 1.22 -1.33 0.82
N LEU A 56 -0.03 -0.92 0.89
CA LEU A 56 -0.51 0.44 1.07
C LEU A 56 -1.52 0.45 2.21
N PHE A 57 -1.39 1.40 3.14
CA PHE A 57 -2.28 1.62 4.26
C PHE A 57 -2.77 3.07 4.20
N ILE A 58 -4.08 3.25 4.18
CA ILE A 58 -4.75 4.54 4.01
C ILE A 58 -5.68 4.72 5.19
N PHE A 59 -5.36 5.67 6.07
CA PHE A 59 -6.21 6.03 7.19
C PHE A 59 -7.00 7.31 6.90
N ASP A 60 -6.34 8.27 6.24
CA ASP A 60 -6.96 9.49 5.73
C ASP A 60 -6.14 10.06 4.55
N ARG A 61 -6.50 11.26 4.07
CA ARG A 61 -5.88 11.93 2.91
C ARG A 61 -4.40 12.33 3.13
N THR A 62 -3.98 12.43 4.37
CA THR A 62 -2.64 12.86 4.82
C THR A 62 -1.88 11.77 5.56
N ASN A 63 -2.58 10.74 6.02
CA ASN A 63 -2.03 9.60 6.72
C ASN A 63 -2.11 8.36 5.85
N VAL A 64 -1.24 8.34 4.85
CA VAL A 64 -1.00 7.18 3.99
C VAL A 64 0.39 6.64 4.29
N SER A 65 0.54 5.33 4.25
CA SER A 65 1.83 4.64 4.37
C SER A 65 1.93 3.52 3.35
N ALA A 66 3.11 3.27 2.83
CA ALA A 66 3.37 2.13 1.95
C ALA A 66 4.72 1.50 2.23
N VAL A 67 4.83 0.23 1.86
CA VAL A 67 6.05 -0.57 1.99
C VAL A 67 6.21 -1.51 0.79
N ARG A 68 7.47 -1.81 0.47
CA ARG A 68 7.85 -2.98 -0.34
C ARG A 68 8.61 -3.96 0.54
N LEU A 69 8.09 -5.18 0.63
CA LEU A 69 8.67 -6.28 1.39
C LEU A 69 9.22 -7.32 0.41
N LEU A 70 10.51 -7.67 0.49
CA LEU A 70 11.02 -8.81 -0.25
C LEU A 70 10.50 -10.12 0.37
N ALA A 71 10.24 -11.10 -0.49
CA ALA A 71 9.98 -12.46 -0.02
C ALA A 71 11.26 -13.07 0.57
N ASP A 72 11.10 -13.98 1.53
CA ASP A 72 12.23 -14.52 2.31
C ASP A 72 13.27 -15.24 1.44
N GLU A 73 12.83 -15.94 0.39
CA GLU A 73 13.71 -16.62 -0.56
C GLU A 73 14.61 -15.65 -1.37
N TYR A 74 14.27 -14.36 -1.37
CA TYR A 74 15.03 -13.27 -1.99
C TYR A 74 15.71 -12.35 -0.96
N GLY A 75 15.90 -12.82 0.27
CA GLY A 75 16.60 -12.10 1.35
C GLY A 75 15.70 -11.45 2.39
N GLY A 76 14.39 -11.39 2.12
CA GLY A 76 13.37 -10.95 3.07
C GLY A 76 13.46 -9.48 3.50
N GLY A 77 12.44 -9.05 4.24
CA GLY A 77 12.44 -7.76 4.93
C GLY A 77 11.99 -6.56 4.11
N CYS A 78 11.98 -5.40 4.76
CA CYS A 78 11.47 -4.15 4.19
C CYS A 78 12.58 -3.42 3.45
N VAL A 79 12.45 -3.33 2.12
CA VAL A 79 13.42 -2.64 1.25
C VAL A 79 13.03 -1.22 0.92
N TRP A 80 11.77 -0.87 1.12
CA TRP A 80 11.30 0.50 0.97
C TRP A 80 10.11 0.75 1.89
N LYS A 81 10.05 1.96 2.46
CA LYS A 81 8.93 2.43 3.27
C LYS A 81 8.78 3.93 3.08
N LYS A 82 7.53 4.39 3.00
CA LYS A 82 7.15 5.80 3.14
C LYS A 82 5.88 5.91 3.96
N SER A 83 5.76 6.94 4.80
CA SER A 83 4.65 7.09 5.74
C SER A 83 4.38 8.56 6.04
N GLY A 84 3.12 8.90 6.33
CA GLY A 84 2.69 10.26 6.69
C GLY A 84 2.66 11.24 5.49
N ALA A 85 2.40 10.73 4.29
CA ALA A 85 2.37 11.53 3.07
C ALA A 85 1.00 11.43 2.37
N HIS A 86 0.79 12.31 1.38
CA HIS A 86 -0.42 12.32 0.58
C HIS A 86 -0.55 11.08 -0.29
N LEU A 87 -1.80 10.66 -0.55
CA LEU A 87 -2.09 9.46 -1.34
C LEU A 87 -1.40 9.47 -2.70
N GLN A 88 -1.48 10.57 -3.44
CA GLN A 88 -0.90 10.67 -4.77
C GLN A 88 0.62 10.50 -4.76
N GLU A 89 1.28 11.12 -3.79
CA GLU A 89 2.73 11.04 -3.64
C GLU A 89 3.18 9.61 -3.35
N ILE A 90 2.54 8.95 -2.36
CA ILE A 90 2.88 7.57 -2.01
C ILE A 90 2.63 6.60 -3.16
N VAL A 91 1.49 6.71 -3.85
CA VAL A 91 1.16 5.82 -4.96
C VAL A 91 2.14 6.02 -6.12
N THR A 92 2.49 7.27 -6.43
CA THR A 92 3.47 7.58 -7.50
C THR A 92 4.84 6.98 -7.18
N ASP A 93 5.34 7.19 -5.97
CA ASP A 93 6.64 6.69 -5.55
C ASP A 93 6.70 5.17 -5.55
N LEU A 94 5.69 4.52 -4.97
CA LEU A 94 5.63 3.07 -4.82
C LEU A 94 5.54 2.35 -6.18
N LEU A 95 4.68 2.84 -7.08
CA LEU A 95 4.54 2.28 -8.42
C LEU A 95 5.71 2.63 -9.34
N GLY A 96 6.46 3.70 -9.02
CA GLY A 96 7.67 4.11 -9.71
C GLY A 96 8.93 3.35 -9.27
N LEU A 97 8.86 2.49 -8.25
CA LEU A 97 10.01 1.71 -7.80
C LEU A 97 10.48 0.72 -8.87
N PRO A 98 11.78 0.72 -9.22
CA PRO A 98 12.37 -0.31 -10.08
C PRO A 98 12.15 -1.72 -9.50
N GLU A 99 12.18 -2.71 -10.38
CA GLU A 99 12.09 -4.11 -9.96
C GLU A 99 13.33 -4.50 -9.15
N PRO A 100 13.23 -5.45 -8.19
CA PRO A 100 14.40 -5.89 -7.44
C PRO A 100 15.54 -6.36 -8.36
N GLY A 101 16.75 -5.88 -8.10
CA GLY A 101 17.94 -6.17 -8.90
C GLY A 101 18.18 -5.21 -10.07
N GLU A 102 17.24 -4.33 -10.39
CA GLU A 102 17.46 -3.25 -11.36
C GLU A 102 18.24 -2.08 -10.76
N SER A 103 18.81 -1.24 -11.63
CA SER A 103 19.50 -0.02 -11.20
C SER A 103 18.52 0.93 -10.50
N GLY A 104 18.89 1.41 -9.31
CA GLY A 104 18.03 2.28 -8.50
C GLY A 104 16.95 1.56 -7.70
N ALA A 105 16.89 0.21 -7.75
CA ALA A 105 16.01 -0.55 -6.88
C ALA A 105 16.35 -0.28 -5.40
N PRO A 106 15.35 -0.01 -4.54
CA PRO A 106 15.58 0.20 -3.13
C PRO A 106 16.30 -0.99 -2.49
N THR A 107 17.24 -0.68 -1.61
CA THR A 107 17.91 -1.69 -0.79
C THR A 107 17.46 -1.58 0.65
N LEU A 108 17.60 -2.70 1.35
CA LEU A 108 17.09 -3.00 2.67
C LEU A 108 17.15 -1.85 3.68
N VAL A 109 15.97 -1.34 4.06
CA VAL A 109 15.79 -0.32 5.11
C VAL A 109 15.64 -0.97 6.48
N THR A 110 15.05 -2.17 6.55
CA THR A 110 14.92 -2.93 7.79
C THR A 110 14.98 -4.43 7.52
N LYS A 111 15.94 -5.12 8.15
CA LYS A 111 15.97 -6.59 8.19
C LYS A 111 14.88 -7.11 9.12
N SER A 112 14.07 -8.05 8.64
CA SER A 112 13.31 -8.90 9.56
C SER A 112 14.32 -9.67 10.41
N ARG A 113 14.39 -9.37 11.71
CA ARG A 113 15.08 -10.24 12.67
C ARG A 113 14.07 -11.29 13.08
N LEU A 114 14.07 -12.42 12.39
CA LEU A 114 13.40 -13.63 12.86
C LEU A 114 14.09 -14.10 14.15
N LEU A 115 13.64 -13.62 15.30
CA LEU A 115 13.81 -14.28 16.60
C LEU A 115 12.60 -13.95 17.47
N TRP A 116 11.43 -14.47 17.09
CA TRP A 116 10.46 -14.86 18.11
C TRP A 116 10.68 -16.36 18.34
N THR A 117 11.41 -16.68 19.39
CA THR A 117 11.44 -18.02 20.00
C THR A 117 10.56 -17.95 21.25
N PRO A 118 9.61 -18.90 21.43
CA PRO A 118 8.67 -18.89 22.55
C PRO A 118 9.36 -18.93 23.91
#